data_AF-A0A5K1HFF9-F1
#
_entry.id   AF-A0A5K1HFF9-F1
#
_cell.length_a   1.000
_cell.length_b   1.000
_cell.length_c   1.000
_cell.angle_alpha   90.00
_cell.angle_beta   90.00
_cell.angle_gamma   90.00
#
_symmetry.space_group_name_H-M   'P 1'
#
loop_
_entity.id
_entity.type
_entity.pdbx_description
1 polymer ?
#
loop_
_entity_poly.entity_id
_entity_poly.type
_entity_poly.pdbx_seq_one_letter_code
_entity_poly.pdbx_strand_id
1 'polypeptide(L)' 'ACRDDMESIGYVAMYFLRGMLPWQGLKANNKRDKYERIKEKKLTTSIEVLCKGYPVEFTKYLSQCRNLRFD' A
#
# COMPACT_ATOMS: atom_id res chain seq x y z
N ALA A 1 -9.86 -11.83 -0.65
CA ALA A 1 -10.81 -11.05 -1.47
C ALA A 1 -11.20 -9.76 -0.74
N CYS A 2 -12.26 -9.75 0.09
CA CYS A 2 -12.77 -8.53 0.75
C CYS A 2 -11.70 -7.69 1.49
N ARG A 3 -10.82 -8.35 2.27
CA ARG A 3 -9.67 -7.70 2.92
C ARG A 3 -8.74 -6.99 1.92
N ASP A 4 -8.39 -7.69 0.85
CA ASP A 4 -7.43 -7.23 -0.14
C ASP A 4 -8.03 -6.09 -0.99
N ASP A 5 -9.36 -6.10 -1.18
CA ASP A 5 -10.10 -5.01 -1.83
C ASP A 5 -10.08 -3.73 -0.98
N MET A 6 -10.37 -3.84 0.33
CA MET A 6 -10.31 -2.68 1.24
C MET A 6 -8.89 -2.12 1.38
N GLU A 7 -7.88 -2.98 1.49
CA GLU A 7 -6.49 -2.52 1.51
C GLU A 7 -6.12 -1.80 0.20
N SER A 8 -6.60 -2.31 -0.94
CA SER A 8 -6.40 -1.67 -2.25
C SER A 8 -7.06 -0.30 -2.35
N ILE A 9 -8.28 -0.13 -1.82
CA ILE A 9 -8.94 1.19 -1.71
C ILE A 9 -8.12 2.15 -0.86
N GLY A 10 -7.57 1.68 0.26
CA GLY A 10 -6.67 2.49 1.08
C GLY A 10 -5.42 2.96 0.32
N TYR A 11 -4.82 2.09 -0.49
CA TYR A 11 -3.69 2.48 -1.36
C TYR A 11 -4.09 3.50 -2.43
N VAL A 12 -5.30 3.40 -3.01
CA VAL A 12 -5.82 4.37 -3.97
C VAL A 12 -6.08 5.73 -3.30
N ALA A 13 -6.63 5.75 -2.10
CA ALA A 13 -6.82 6.98 -1.35
C ALA A 13 -5.47 7.65 -1.02
N MET A 14 -4.47 6.87 -0.59
CA MET A 14 -3.11 7.37 -0.38
C MET A 14 -2.46 7.86 -1.67
N TYR A 15 -2.73 7.24 -2.80
CA TYR A 15 -2.28 7.73 -4.11
C TYR A 15 -2.86 9.11 -4.44
N PHE A 16 -4.17 9.32 -4.23
CA PHE A 16 -4.78 10.64 -4.47
C PHE A 16 -4.21 11.73 -3.57
N LEU A 17 -3.93 11.43 -2.31
CA LEU A 17 -3.37 12.40 -1.37
C LEU A 17 -1.89 12.70 -1.62
N ARG A 18 -1.11 11.68 -2.00
CA ARG A 18 0.36 11.79 -2.17
C ARG A 18 0.77 12.15 -3.59
N GLY A 19 -0.11 11.97 -4.57
CA GLY A 19 0.19 11.97 -6.00
C GLY A 19 0.98 10.75 -6.49
N MET A 20 1.78 10.11 -5.63
CA MET A 20 2.49 8.88 -5.95
C MET A 20 2.67 7.94 -4.74
N LEU A 21 2.74 6.66 -5.03
CA LEU A 21 3.04 5.59 -4.09
C LEU A 21 4.52 5.17 -4.18
N PRO A 22 5.14 4.75 -3.07
CA PRO A 22 6.58 4.40 -3.02
C PRO A 22 7.02 3.27 -3.95
N TRP A 23 6.08 2.46 -4.43
CA TRP A 23 6.31 1.35 -5.37
C TRP A 23 6.03 1.70 -6.84
N GLN A 24 5.76 2.97 -7.16
CA GLN A 24 5.65 3.44 -8.55
C GLN A 24 7.02 3.76 -9.14
N GLY A 25 7.16 3.63 -10.46
CA GLY A 25 8.38 4.02 -11.19
C GLY A 25 9.61 3.14 -10.96
N LEU A 26 9.47 1.99 -10.30
CA LEU A 26 10.58 1.06 -10.08
C LEU A 26 11.12 0.54 -11.42
N LYS A 27 12.43 0.70 -11.64
CA LYS A 27 13.12 0.11 -12.78
C LYS A 27 13.10 -1.41 -12.66
N ALA A 28 12.85 -2.12 -13.74
CA ALA A 28 12.85 -3.58 -13.80
C ALA A 28 13.16 -4.05 -15.23
N ASN A 29 13.79 -5.21 -15.37
CA ASN A 29 14.23 -5.72 -16.67
C ASN A 29 13.12 -6.46 -17.41
N ASN A 30 12.16 -7.04 -16.68
CA ASN A 30 11.01 -7.75 -17.25
C ASN A 30 9.78 -7.61 -16.34
N LYS A 31 8.63 -8.08 -16.83
CA LYS A 31 7.34 -7.96 -16.13
C LYS A 31 7.34 -8.69 -14.77
N ARG A 32 7.98 -9.86 -14.67
CA ARG A 32 8.06 -10.63 -13.42
C ARG A 32 8.88 -9.90 -12.36
N ASP A 33 10.07 -9.45 -12.72
CA ASP A 33 10.96 -8.63 -11.88
C ASP A 33 10.25 -7.36 -11.40
N LYS A 34 9.48 -6.70 -12.29
CA LYS A 34 8.66 -5.53 -11.92
C LYS A 34 7.68 -5.85 -10.80
N TYR A 35 6.95 -6.97 -10.87
CA TYR A 35 5.99 -7.35 -9.84
C TYR A 35 6.67 -7.78 -8.54
N GLU A 36 7.78 -8.51 -8.62
CA GLU A 36 8.58 -8.90 -7.43
C GLU A 36 9.08 -7.65 -6.69
N ARG A 37 9.65 -6.67 -7.40
CA ARG A 37 10.09 -5.39 -6.81
C ARG A 37 8.95 -4.58 -6.22
N ILE A 38 7.79 -4.51 -6.89
CA ILE A 38 6.60 -3.83 -6.35
C ILE A 38 6.15 -4.51 -5.05
N LYS A 39 6.08 -5.84 -5.04
CA LYS A 39 5.71 -6.63 -3.86
C LYS A 39 6.67 -6.37 -2.71
N GLU A 40 7.97 -6.46 -2.95
CA GLU A 40 9.02 -6.19 -1.95
C GLU A 40 8.90 -4.76 -1.41
N LYS A 41 8.71 -3.77 -2.29
CA LYS A 41 8.56 -2.38 -1.87
C LYS A 41 7.30 -2.13 -1.05
N LYS A 42 6.18 -2.80 -1.36
CA LYS A 42 4.95 -2.77 -0.55
C LYS A 42 5.14 -3.40 0.84
N LEU A 43 5.89 -4.50 0.93
CA LEU A 43 6.17 -5.18 2.19
C LEU A 43 7.12 -4.38 3.09
N THR A 44 8.14 -3.75 2.50
CA THR A 44 9.14 -2.96 3.23
C THR A 44 8.66 -1.55 3.59
N THR A 45 7.64 -1.03 2.90
CA THR A 45 7.01 0.25 3.26
C THR A 45 5.99 0.02 4.37
N SER A 46 6.29 0.46 5.59
CA SER A 46 5.33 0.40 6.69
C SER A 46 4.15 1.36 6.45
N ILE A 47 3.00 1.08 7.08
CA ILE A 47 1.81 1.94 6.96
C ILE A 47 2.10 3.33 7.55
N GLU A 48 2.84 3.39 8.65
CA GLU A 48 3.24 4.64 9.32
C GLU A 48 4.08 5.50 8.39
N VAL A 49 4.99 4.90 7.64
CA VAL A 49 5.82 5.61 6.65
C VAL A 49 4.95 6.06 5.47
N LEU A 50 4.04 5.20 4.98
CA LEU A 50 3.14 5.52 3.87
C LEU A 50 2.22 6.70 4.21
N CYS A 51 1.71 6.74 5.43
CA CYS A 51 0.74 7.75 5.88
C CYS A 51 1.37 8.94 6.61
N LYS A 52 2.70 8.98 6.75
CA LYS A 52 3.41 10.10 7.42
C LYS A 52 3.04 11.44 6.78
N GLY A 53 2.59 12.39 7.61
CA GLY A 53 2.19 13.74 7.18
C GLY A 53 0.73 13.84 6.70
N TYR A 54 -0.04 12.75 6.77
CA TYR A 54 -1.47 12.71 6.44
C TYR A 54 -2.31 12.41 7.69
N PRO A 55 -3.63 12.61 7.66
CA PRO A 55 -4.50 12.31 8.79
C PRO A 55 -4.33 10.88 9.31
N VAL A 56 -4.33 10.72 10.65
CA VAL A 56 -4.05 9.45 11.32
C VAL A 56 -5.09 8.36 10.98
N GLU A 57 -6.27 8.77 10.55
CA GLU A 57 -7.38 7.93 10.08
C GLU A 57 -6.93 6.99 8.96
N PHE A 58 -6.05 7.42 8.06
CA PHE A 58 -5.52 6.57 6.99
C PHE A 58 -4.61 5.46 7.53
N THR A 59 -3.79 5.77 8.53
CA THR A 59 -2.96 4.77 9.22
C THR A 59 -3.85 3.76 9.92
N LYS A 60 -4.87 4.23 10.65
CA LYS A 60 -5.84 3.39 11.34
C LYS A 60 -6.59 2.48 10.37
N TYR A 61 -7.13 3.04 9.28
CA TYR A 61 -7.85 2.30 8.25
C TYR A 61 -7.00 1.17 7.66
N LEU A 62 -5.79 1.48 7.15
CA LEU A 62 -4.93 0.47 6.53
C LEU A 62 -4.50 -0.61 7.54
N SER A 63 -4.23 -0.23 8.79
CA SER A 63 -3.90 -1.18 9.85
C SER A 63 -5.10 -2.06 10.21
N GLN A 64 -6.32 -1.53 10.24
CA GLN A 64 -7.54 -2.32 10.42
C GLN A 64 -7.72 -3.29 9.26
N CYS A 65 -7.61 -2.83 8.01
CA CYS A 65 -7.71 -3.68 6.82
C CYS A 65 -6.74 -4.86 6.89
N ARG A 66 -5.46 -4.64 7.25
CA ARG A 66 -4.47 -5.73 7.37
C ARG A 66 -4.79 -6.72 8.49
N ASN A 67 -5.42 -6.26 9.56
CA ASN A 67 -5.74 -7.06 10.75
C ASN A 67 -7.12 -7.73 10.72
N LEU A 68 -7.93 -7.48 9.69
CA LEU A 68 -9.19 -8.19 9.50
C LEU A 68 -8.89 -9.69 9.38
N ARG A 69 -9.27 -10.44 10.41
CA ARG A 69 -9.29 -11.89 10.41
C ARG A 69 -10.59 -12.35 9.76
N PHE A 70 -10.47 -13.34 8.90
CA PHE A 70 -11.64 -14.09 8.46
C PHE A 70 -11.95 -15.08 9.58
N ASP A 71 -13.12 -14.96 10.20
CA ASP A 71 -13.85 -16.15 10.63
C ASP A 71 -14.43 -16.84 9.38
#